data_AF-A0A520BE70-F1
#
_entry.id   AF-A0A520BE70-F1
#
_cell.length_a   1.000
_cell.length_b   1.000
_cell.length_c   1.000
_cell.angle_alpha   90.00
_cell.angle_beta   90.00
_cell.angle_gamma   90.00
#
_symmetry.space_group_name_H-M   'P 1'
#
loop_
_entity.id
_entity.type
_entity.pdbx_description
1 polymer ?
#
loop_
_entity_poly.entity_id
_entity_poly.type
_entity_poly.pdbx_seq_one_letter_code
_entity_poly.pdbx_strand_id
1 'polypeptide(L)'
;TITETITNGREGNMPVMAPAVGTSEDVRNVAHYVLSLSDSPHNPLYAQLGKPKFAACAACHGFGGKGNPMLGAPNLSDKVWLHGWGEEAVVAMVNNGKHNVMPAHGERLSPEQIRVLAAYVWGLSN
;
A
#
# COMPACT_ATOMS: atom_id res chain seq x y z
N THR A 1 14.57 0.11 8.71
CA THR A 1 14.93 -1.32 8.56
C THR A 1 13.93 -2.21 9.29
N ILE A 2 13.99 -3.55 9.19
CA ILE A 2 13.10 -4.45 9.98
C ILE A 2 13.26 -4.18 11.49
N THR A 3 14.51 -4.09 11.97
CA THR A 3 14.83 -3.73 13.35
C THR A 3 14.19 -2.42 13.77
N GLU A 4 14.32 -1.37 12.97
CA GLU A 4 13.76 -0.05 13.27
C GLU A 4 12.22 -0.08 13.37
N THR A 5 11.56 -0.80 12.46
CA THR A 5 10.11 -0.99 12.52
C THR A 5 9.70 -1.76 13.78
N ILE A 6 10.42 -2.81 14.17
CA ILE A 6 10.11 -3.55 15.41
C ILE A 6 10.32 -2.67 16.64
N THR A 7 11.42 -1.92 16.70
CA THR A 7 11.75 -1.09 17.86
C THR A 7 10.76 0.05 18.03
N ASN A 8 10.57 0.87 16.98
CA ASN A 8 9.85 2.14 17.07
C ASN A 8 8.40 2.06 16.55
N GLY A 9 8.00 0.92 16.01
CA GLY A 9 6.75 0.79 15.28
C GLY A 9 6.82 1.42 13.89
N ARG A 10 5.69 1.38 13.20
CA ARG A 10 5.47 2.08 11.93
C ARG A 10 3.99 2.35 11.74
N GLU A 11 3.68 3.54 11.28
CA GLU A 11 2.33 3.93 10.88
C GLU A 11 2.29 4.19 9.38
N GLY A 12 1.24 3.69 8.73
CA GLY A 12 0.93 3.98 7.34
C GLY A 12 -0.44 4.62 7.27
N ASN A 13 -0.53 5.78 6.65
CA ASN A 13 -1.79 6.52 6.51
C ASN A 13 -2.09 6.80 5.04
N MET A 14 -3.05 6.06 4.49
CA MET A 14 -3.69 6.39 3.23
C MET A 14 -4.94 7.21 3.54
N PRO A 15 -4.99 8.50 3.18
CA PRO A 15 -6.19 9.31 3.37
C PRO A 15 -7.33 8.84 2.46
N VAL A 16 -8.54 9.32 2.73
CA VAL A 16 -9.68 9.15 1.82
C VAL A 16 -9.37 9.86 0.50
N MET A 17 -9.28 9.10 -0.60
CA MET A 17 -8.84 9.59 -1.90
C MET A 17 -9.99 9.84 -2.88
N ALA A 18 -11.19 9.35 -2.61
CA ALA A 18 -12.34 9.55 -3.50
C ALA A 18 -12.57 11.01 -3.93
N PRO A 19 -12.50 12.03 -3.04
CA PRO A 19 -12.66 13.43 -3.44
C PRO A 19 -11.57 13.92 -4.40
N ALA A 20 -10.35 13.38 -4.30
CA ALA A 20 -9.24 13.74 -5.18
C ALA A 20 -9.31 13.05 -6.55
N VAL A 21 -10.00 11.90 -6.63
CA VAL A 21 -10.15 11.12 -7.87
C VAL A 21 -11.34 11.63 -8.71
N GLY A 22 -12.46 11.96 -8.05
CA GLY A 22 -13.65 12.52 -8.69
C GLY A 22 -14.90 11.68 -8.43
N THR A 23 -15.51 11.16 -9.49
CA THR A 23 -16.76 10.40 -9.40
C THR A 23 -16.54 8.96 -8.91
N SER A 24 -17.61 8.26 -8.54
CA SER A 24 -17.53 6.82 -8.21
C SER A 24 -17.05 5.98 -9.40
N GLU A 25 -17.38 6.39 -10.62
CA GLU A 25 -16.87 5.77 -11.85
C GLU A 25 -15.36 6.03 -12.01
N ASP A 26 -14.88 7.24 -11.71
CA ASP A 26 -13.44 7.53 -11.70
C ASP A 26 -12.68 6.67 -10.67
N VAL A 27 -13.30 6.41 -9.51
CA VAL A 27 -12.74 5.52 -8.49
C VAL A 27 -12.65 4.08 -8.99
N ARG A 28 -13.68 3.58 -9.69
CA ARG A 28 -13.62 2.27 -10.35
C ARG A 28 -12.55 2.23 -11.44
N ASN A 29 -12.46 3.27 -12.27
CA ASN A 29 -11.46 3.37 -13.33
C ASN A 29 -10.04 3.32 -12.77
N VAL A 30 -9.74 4.13 -11.74
CA VAL A 30 -8.40 4.11 -11.12
C VAL A 30 -8.13 2.78 -10.41
N ALA A 31 -9.15 2.10 -9.87
CA ALA A 31 -8.98 0.77 -9.30
C ALA A 31 -8.49 -0.25 -10.33
N HIS A 32 -9.05 -0.26 -11.54
CA HIS A 32 -8.55 -1.11 -12.62
C HIS A 32 -7.16 -0.72 -13.09
N TYR A 33 -6.84 0.58 -13.12
CA TYR A 33 -5.47 1.00 -13.42
C TYR A 33 -4.48 0.49 -12.37
N VAL A 34 -4.80 0.60 -11.08
CA VAL A 34 -3.98 0.06 -9.99
C VAL A 34 -3.79 -1.45 -10.13
N LEU A 35 -4.85 -2.21 -10.42
CA LEU A 35 -4.75 -3.65 -10.68
C LEU A 35 -3.82 -3.95 -11.88
N SER A 36 -3.88 -3.14 -12.94
CA SER A 36 -3.00 -3.30 -14.11
C SER A 36 -1.51 -3.13 -13.78
N LEU A 37 -1.15 -2.36 -12.75
CA LEU A 37 0.26 -2.15 -12.37
C LEU A 37 0.97 -3.43 -11.90
N SER A 38 0.21 -4.40 -11.40
CA SER A 38 0.68 -5.69 -10.89
C SER A 38 0.40 -6.85 -11.85
N ASP A 39 -0.01 -6.55 -13.09
CA ASP A 39 -0.55 -7.51 -14.07
C ASP A 39 -1.71 -8.34 -13.51
N SER A 40 -2.49 -7.78 -12.57
CA SER A 40 -3.68 -8.44 -12.06
C SER A 40 -4.82 -8.37 -13.08
N PRO A 41 -5.74 -9.36 -13.12
CA PRO A 41 -6.99 -9.27 -13.87
C PRO A 41 -7.69 -7.91 -13.69
N HIS A 42 -7.95 -7.23 -14.82
CA HIS A 42 -8.57 -5.91 -14.85
C HIS A 42 -9.32 -5.69 -16.17
N ASN A 43 -10.20 -4.69 -16.18
CA ASN A 43 -10.82 -4.22 -17.41
C ASN A 43 -9.88 -3.21 -18.10
N PRO A 44 -9.41 -3.47 -19.34
CA PRO A 44 -8.42 -2.61 -20.01
C PRO A 44 -8.97 -1.22 -20.35
N LEU A 45 -10.27 -1.10 -20.66
CA LEU A 45 -10.90 0.20 -20.92
C LEU A 45 -10.90 1.06 -19.65
N TYR A 46 -11.29 0.48 -18.53
CA TYR A 46 -11.30 1.18 -17.24
C TYR A 46 -9.89 1.55 -16.78
N ALA A 47 -8.90 0.66 -16.99
CA ALA A 47 -7.51 0.98 -16.70
C ALA A 47 -6.98 2.16 -17.55
N GLN A 48 -7.34 2.22 -18.83
CA GLN A 48 -6.98 3.34 -19.70
C GLN A 48 -7.58 4.67 -19.21
N LEU A 49 -8.86 4.65 -18.84
CA LEU A 49 -9.56 5.83 -18.29
C LEU A 49 -9.06 6.22 -16.90
N GLY A 50 -8.62 5.25 -16.09
CA GLY A 50 -8.12 5.45 -14.74
C GLY A 50 -6.68 5.95 -14.66
N LYS A 51 -5.86 5.68 -15.68
CA LYS A 51 -4.45 6.11 -15.74
C LYS A 51 -4.23 7.60 -15.43
N PRO A 52 -4.95 8.58 -16.03
CA PRO A 52 -4.78 9.99 -15.68
C PRO A 52 -5.16 10.31 -14.23
N LYS A 53 -6.13 9.58 -13.65
CA LYS A 53 -6.58 9.80 -12.26
C LYS A 53 -5.54 9.35 -11.23
N PHE A 54 -4.67 8.40 -11.60
CA PHE A 54 -3.58 7.94 -10.73
C PHE A 54 -2.55 9.03 -10.39
N ALA A 55 -2.55 10.17 -11.09
CA ALA A 55 -1.69 11.30 -10.73
C ALA A 55 -1.84 11.72 -9.26
N ALA A 56 -3.06 11.65 -8.69
CA ALA A 56 -3.30 11.92 -7.28
C ALA A 56 -2.65 10.88 -6.34
N CYS A 57 -2.47 9.65 -6.81
CA CYS A 57 -1.88 8.54 -6.05
C CYS A 57 -0.34 8.55 -6.13
N ALA A 58 0.21 9.06 -7.24
CA ALA A 58 1.64 9.03 -7.55
C ALA A 58 2.49 9.84 -6.55
N ALA A 59 1.90 10.82 -5.85
CA ALA A 59 2.60 11.59 -4.82
C ALA A 59 3.13 10.70 -3.68
N CYS A 60 2.40 9.64 -3.33
CA CYS A 60 2.78 8.72 -2.26
C CYS A 60 3.27 7.37 -2.82
N HIS A 61 2.62 6.85 -3.86
CA HIS A 61 2.92 5.53 -4.42
C HIS A 61 3.95 5.57 -5.57
N GLY A 62 4.43 6.76 -5.95
CA GLY A 62 5.37 6.96 -7.04
C GLY A 62 4.75 6.76 -8.43
N PHE A 63 5.46 7.23 -9.46
CA PHE A 63 5.09 6.96 -10.85
C PHE A 63 5.19 5.45 -11.12
N GLY A 64 4.09 4.86 -11.61
CA GLY A 64 4.00 3.41 -11.81
C GLY A 64 3.74 2.59 -10.55
N GLY A 65 3.44 3.24 -9.41
CA GLY A 65 2.99 2.55 -8.20
C GLY A 65 4.06 1.73 -7.49
N LYS A 66 5.34 2.12 -7.58
CA LYS A 66 6.44 1.41 -6.89
C LYS A 66 6.41 1.53 -5.35
N GLY A 67 5.54 2.37 -4.82
CA GLY A 67 5.43 2.64 -3.39
C GLY A 67 6.51 3.60 -2.90
N ASN A 68 6.40 3.95 -1.62
CA ASN A 68 7.39 4.76 -0.92
C ASN A 68 7.57 4.21 0.50
N PRO A 69 8.66 3.45 0.74
CA PRO A 69 8.94 2.88 2.05
C PRO A 69 9.09 3.91 3.16
N MET A 70 9.47 5.16 2.87
CA MET A 70 9.59 6.22 3.89
C MET A 70 8.21 6.69 4.39
N LEU A 71 7.21 6.72 3.50
CA LEU A 71 5.83 7.08 3.85
C LEU A 71 5.00 5.88 4.31
N GLY A 72 5.56 4.66 4.24
CA GLY A 72 4.80 3.43 4.44
C GLY A 72 3.82 3.13 3.31
N ALA A 73 3.93 3.81 2.16
CA ALA A 73 3.08 3.59 1.01
C ALA A 73 3.50 2.28 0.31
N PRO A 74 2.60 1.28 0.19
CA PRO A 74 2.93 -0.01 -0.41
C PRO A 74 3.21 0.10 -1.91
N ASN A 75 3.99 -0.86 -2.41
CA ASN A 75 4.18 -1.08 -3.82
C ASN A 75 2.90 -1.71 -4.41
N LEU A 76 2.28 -1.02 -5.35
CA LEU A 76 1.07 -1.44 -6.05
C LEU A 76 1.38 -2.21 -7.34
N SER A 77 2.66 -2.28 -7.74
CA SER A 77 3.11 -2.98 -8.94
C SER A 77 3.60 -4.41 -8.70
N ASP A 78 3.56 -4.88 -7.45
CA ASP A 78 3.82 -6.28 -7.13
C ASP A 78 2.51 -7.03 -6.82
N LYS A 79 2.63 -8.32 -6.51
CA LYS A 79 1.50 -9.21 -6.27
C LYS A 79 1.17 -9.38 -4.78
N VAL A 80 1.70 -8.51 -3.91
CA VAL A 80 1.53 -8.61 -2.45
C VAL A 80 0.41 -7.69 -1.98
N TRP A 81 -0.71 -8.28 -1.57
CA TRP A 81 -1.92 -7.56 -1.15
C TRP A 81 -2.26 -7.85 0.31
N LEU A 82 -2.02 -6.88 1.20
CA LEU A 82 -2.28 -7.04 2.65
C LEU A 82 -3.75 -6.84 3.05
N HIS A 83 -4.54 -6.15 2.24
CA HIS A 83 -5.88 -5.69 2.61
C HIS A 83 -6.97 -6.13 1.63
N GLY A 84 -6.79 -7.32 1.06
CA GLY A 84 -7.64 -7.83 0.00
C GLY A 84 -7.17 -7.37 -1.38
N TRP A 85 -7.63 -8.11 -2.37
CA TRP A 85 -7.28 -7.96 -3.78
C TRP A 85 -8.56 -7.88 -4.62
N GLY A 86 -8.48 -7.24 -5.79
CA GLY A 86 -9.60 -7.07 -6.72
C GLY A 86 -10.21 -5.66 -6.68
N GLU A 87 -11.13 -5.40 -7.62
CA GLU A 87 -11.74 -4.07 -7.81
C GLU A 87 -12.39 -3.57 -6.51
N GLU A 88 -13.21 -4.40 -5.88
CA GLU A 88 -13.96 -4.04 -4.66
C GLU A 88 -13.03 -3.62 -3.52
N ALA A 89 -11.93 -4.35 -3.33
CA ALA A 89 -10.94 -4.05 -2.30
C ALA A 89 -10.24 -2.71 -2.56
N VAL A 90 -9.85 -2.44 -3.81
CA VAL A 90 -9.19 -1.18 -4.18
C VAL A 90 -10.16 0.00 -4.11
N VAL A 91 -11.39 -0.16 -4.59
CA VAL A 91 -12.45 0.86 -4.48
C VAL A 91 -12.75 1.18 -3.01
N ALA A 92 -12.88 0.17 -2.16
CA ALA A 92 -13.08 0.37 -0.73
C ALA A 92 -11.91 1.12 -0.09
N MET A 93 -10.68 0.81 -0.50
CA MET A 93 -9.48 1.48 -0.02
C MET A 93 -9.43 2.97 -0.42
N VAL A 94 -9.78 3.28 -1.68
CA VAL A 94 -9.83 4.67 -2.18
C VAL A 94 -10.94 5.48 -1.49
N ASN A 95 -12.09 4.86 -1.23
CA ASN A 95 -13.24 5.52 -0.62
C ASN A 95 -13.09 5.76 0.89
N ASN A 96 -12.49 4.81 1.60
CA ASN A 96 -12.45 4.85 3.07
C ASN A 96 -11.08 5.23 3.62
N GLY A 97 -10.03 5.21 2.80
CA GLY A 97 -8.65 5.31 3.27
C GLY A 97 -8.27 4.15 4.18
N LYS A 98 -7.08 4.23 4.76
CA LYS A 98 -6.57 3.25 5.72
C LYS A 98 -5.51 3.84 6.63
N HIS A 99 -5.73 3.67 7.93
CA HIS A 99 -4.69 3.84 8.93
C HIS A 99 -4.24 2.47 9.43
N ASN A 100 -2.96 2.14 9.22
CA ASN A 100 -2.34 0.91 9.69
C ASN A 100 -1.27 1.23 10.71
N VAL A 101 -1.24 0.46 11.79
CA VAL A 101 -0.29 0.63 12.88
C VAL A 101 0.41 -0.69 13.14
N MET A 102 1.73 -0.68 13.02
CA MET A 102 2.62 -1.67 13.61
C MET A 102 3.14 -1.06 14.92
N PRO A 103 2.71 -1.53 16.10
CA PRO A 103 3.09 -0.92 17.37
C PRO A 103 4.59 -1.03 17.67
N ALA A 104 5.12 -0.08 18.43
CA ALA A 104 6.48 -0.17 18.95
C ALA A 104 6.63 -1.35 19.91
N HIS A 105 7.69 -2.12 19.76
CA HIS A 105 8.05 -3.20 20.69
C HIS A 105 9.31 -2.91 21.50
N GLY A 106 9.95 -1.74 21.33
CA GLY A 106 11.18 -1.36 22.03
C GLY A 106 11.07 -1.32 23.55
N GLU A 107 9.89 -1.03 24.10
CA GLU A 107 9.66 -1.06 25.56
C GLU A 107 9.36 -2.46 26.10
N ARG A 108 9.09 -3.42 25.20
CA ARG A 108 8.66 -4.79 25.55
C ARG A 108 9.74 -5.84 25.33
N LEU A 109 10.72 -5.55 24.48
CA LEU A 109 11.76 -6.49 24.06
C LEU A 109 13.13 -5.83 24.19
N SER A 110 14.13 -6.61 24.62
CA SER A 110 15.52 -6.15 24.65
C SER A 110 16.07 -5.96 23.23
N PRO A 111 17.14 -5.14 23.04
CA PRO A 111 17.79 -4.98 21.75
C PRO A 111 18.28 -6.29 21.11
N GLU A 112 18.65 -7.29 21.92
CA GLU A 112 19.07 -8.62 21.48
C GLU A 112 17.87 -9.43 20.98
N GLN A 113 16.75 -9.40 21.73
CA GLN A 113 15.51 -10.06 21.31
C GLN A 113 14.98 -9.48 20.01
N ILE A 114 15.02 -8.15 19.84
CA ILE A 114 14.63 -7.48 18.60
C ILE A 114 15.53 -7.90 17.44
N ARG A 115 16.85 -8.02 17.67
CA ARG A 115 17.79 -8.50 16.63
C ARG A 115 17.48 -9.92 16.19
N VAL A 116 17.22 -10.83 17.13
CA VAL A 116 16.84 -12.22 16.81
C VAL A 116 15.51 -12.26 16.05
N LEU A 117 14.51 -11.48 16.49
CA LEU A 117 13.22 -11.39 15.81
C LEU A 117 13.35 -10.81 14.40
N ALA A 118 14.15 -9.76 14.22
CA ALA A 118 14.41 -9.16 12.91
C ALA A 118 15.10 -10.16 11.98
N ALA A 119 16.06 -10.95 12.48
CA ALA A 119 16.72 -12.01 11.72
C ALA A 119 15.74 -13.12 11.32
N TYR A 120 14.85 -13.53 12.24
CA TYR A 120 13.79 -14.49 11.94
C TYR A 120 12.86 -14.01 10.83
N VAL A 121 12.35 -12.78 10.92
CA VAL A 121 11.47 -12.19 9.89
C VAL A 121 12.20 -12.07 8.55
N TRP A 122 13.46 -11.65 8.55
CA TRP A 122 14.27 -11.59 7.34
C TRP A 122 14.45 -12.97 6.70
N GLY A 123 14.66 -14.01 7.49
CA GLY A 123 14.77 -15.40 7.01
C GLY A 123 13.47 -15.99 6.43
N LEU A 124 12.31 -15.35 6.64
CA LEU A 124 11.06 -15.74 5.96
C LEU A 124 10.94 -15.17 4.54
N SER A 125 11.80 -14.21 4.19
CA SER A 125 11.66 -13.39 2.98
C SER A 125 12.82 -13.56 1.99
N ASN A 126 13.74 -14.49 2.27
CA ASN A 126 15.00 -14.66 1.54
C ASN A 126 15.29 -16.13 1.23
#